data_AF-A0A535KNS8-F1
#
_entry.id   AF-A0A535KNS8-F1
#
_cell.length_a   1.000
_cell.length_b   1.000
_cell.length_c   1.000
_cell.angle_alpha   90.00
_cell.angle_beta   90.00
_cell.angle_gamma   90.00
#
_symmetry.space_group_name_H-M   'P 1'
#
loop_
_entity.id
_entity.type
_entity.pdbx_description
1 polymer ?
#
loop_
_entity_poly.entity_id
_entity_poly.type
_entity_poly.pdbx_seq_one_letter_code
_entity_poly.pdbx_strand_id
1 'polypeptide(L)'
;MSKSAVERPVDQPEQTIAGTLRRHGRHVVTNWIRELALLPVIVLLLVVGTFENPAFLTSDNLINVAQLAAPLGVVVVAETLILLTGKFDLSLQSTYGLAPMVGAWLIVSPDGQGLGTNWNPFLGIAIVLLVGLVVGAFNGFLVIKLGFNAFIFTLAMLILLMGIQVGIVSGRTIYHLPDEFIYLGSASLFGVPVSVWVTAVIFLLSALFLRYHRVGRAIY
;
A
#
# COMPACT_ATOMS: atom_id res chain seq x y z
N MET A 1 -29.50 16.31 72.60
CA MET A 1 -28.45 16.48 71.57
C MET A 1 -28.63 15.32 70.60
N SER A 2 -29.00 15.46 69.34
CA SER A 2 -28.31 16.22 68.30
C SER A 2 -29.29 16.64 67.19
N LYS A 3 -29.02 17.80 66.61
CA LYS A 3 -29.72 18.42 65.48
C LYS A 3 -29.36 17.72 64.16
N SER A 4 -30.34 17.75 63.26
CA SER A 4 -30.24 17.94 61.79
C SER A 4 -28.92 17.64 61.06
N ALA A 5 -28.99 16.72 60.11
CA ALA A 5 -28.31 16.89 58.82
C ALA A 5 -29.22 16.33 57.72
N VAL A 6 -29.98 17.24 57.11
CA VAL A 6 -30.62 17.01 55.81
C VAL A 6 -29.49 16.89 54.79
N GLU A 7 -29.26 15.70 54.25
CA GLU A 7 -28.38 15.52 53.10
C GLU A 7 -28.97 16.30 51.92
N ARG A 8 -28.21 17.30 51.46
CA ARG A 8 -28.54 18.04 50.23
C ARG A 8 -28.26 17.13 49.02
N PRO A 9 -29.01 17.26 47.92
CA PRO A 9 -28.65 16.59 46.68
C PRO A 9 -27.26 17.06 46.27
N VAL A 10 -26.40 16.12 45.89
CA VAL A 10 -25.11 16.42 45.24
C VAL A 10 -25.43 17.16 43.94
N ASP A 11 -25.07 18.43 43.85
CA ASP A 11 -25.09 19.19 42.60
C ASP A 11 -24.23 18.43 41.58
N GLN A 12 -24.89 17.72 40.67
CA GLN A 12 -24.23 17.24 39.47
C GLN A 12 -23.74 18.47 38.72
N PRO A 13 -22.46 18.58 38.36
CA PRO A 13 -22.00 19.73 37.60
C PRO A 13 -22.83 19.80 36.33
N GLU A 14 -23.60 20.88 36.18
CA GLU A 14 -24.26 21.24 34.94
C GLU A 14 -23.19 21.17 33.85
N GLN A 15 -23.20 20.09 33.08
CA GLN A 15 -22.49 20.03 31.82
C GLN A 15 -23.21 21.00 30.90
N THR A 16 -22.88 22.29 31.03
CA THR A 16 -23.45 23.37 30.24
C THR A 16 -23.32 22.97 28.78
N ILE A 17 -24.42 22.99 28.03
CA ILE A 17 -24.50 22.65 26.60
C ILE A 17 -23.35 23.31 25.79
N ALA A 18 -22.87 24.48 26.22
CA ALA A 18 -21.72 25.18 25.68
C ALA A 18 -20.38 24.39 25.72
N GLY A 19 -20.13 23.59 26.77
CA GLY A 19 -18.94 22.76 26.91
C GLY A 19 -18.94 21.56 25.96
N THR A 20 -20.11 20.96 25.74
CA THR A 20 -20.33 19.86 24.79
C THR A 20 -20.21 20.33 23.34
N LEU A 21 -20.72 21.53 23.03
CA LEU A 21 -20.60 22.15 21.70
C LEU A 21 -19.16 22.58 21.38
N ARG A 22 -18.40 23.12 22.35
CA ARG A 22 -16.97 23.46 22.17
C ARG A 22 -16.08 22.24 21.95
N ARG A 23 -16.36 21.11 22.61
CA ARG A 23 -15.63 19.85 22.38
C ARG A 23 -15.89 19.29 20.98
N HIS A 24 -17.15 19.25 20.53
CA HIS A 24 -17.51 18.72 19.21
C HIS A 24 -16.91 19.55 18.06
N GLY A 25 -16.98 20.88 18.11
CA GLY A 25 -16.41 21.74 17.06
C GLY A 25 -14.89 21.61 16.91
N ARG A 26 -14.17 21.40 18.02
CA ARG A 26 -12.71 21.22 18.01
C ARG A 26 -12.28 19.89 17.38
N HIS A 27 -13.06 18.82 17.58
CA HIS A 27 -12.80 17.51 16.97
C HIS A 27 -13.09 17.47 15.47
N VAL A 28 -14.14 18.16 15.02
CA VAL A 28 -14.45 18.28 13.58
C VAL A 28 -13.31 19.02 12.88
N VAL A 29 -12.96 20.23 13.31
CA VAL A 29 -11.89 21.02 12.66
C VAL A 29 -10.55 20.28 12.64
N THR A 30 -10.17 19.56 13.71
CA THR A 30 -8.94 18.75 13.70
C THR A 30 -8.96 17.60 12.71
N ASN A 31 -10.12 16.97 12.47
CA ASN A 31 -10.23 15.86 11.51
C ASN A 31 -10.11 16.38 10.07
N TRP A 32 -10.76 17.51 9.76
CA TRP A 32 -10.65 18.16 8.44
C TRP A 32 -9.22 18.63 8.16
N ILE A 33 -8.53 19.22 9.14
CA ILE A 33 -7.12 19.61 8.98
C ILE A 33 -6.25 18.39 8.73
N ARG A 34 -6.52 17.26 9.40
CA ARG A 34 -5.76 16.01 9.23
C ARG A 34 -6.00 15.36 7.86
N GLU A 35 -7.23 15.41 7.35
CA GLU A 35 -7.58 14.91 6.02
C GLU A 35 -7.04 15.79 4.88
N LEU A 36 -6.96 17.10 5.09
CA LEU A 36 -6.48 18.07 4.08
C LEU A 36 -4.99 18.40 4.23
N ALA A 37 -4.27 17.79 5.17
CA ALA A 37 -2.88 18.12 5.50
C ALA A 37 -1.92 18.02 4.30
N LEU A 38 -2.21 17.14 3.33
CA LEU A 38 -1.41 16.97 2.12
C LEU A 38 -1.73 17.99 1.02
N LEU A 39 -2.92 18.61 1.03
CA LEU A 39 -3.33 19.51 -0.05
C LEU A 39 -2.43 20.75 -0.19
N PRO A 40 -2.03 21.47 0.88
CA PRO A 40 -1.12 22.60 0.75
C PRO A 40 0.21 22.21 0.12
N VAL A 41 0.74 21.02 0.47
CA VAL A 41 1.99 20.51 -0.09
C VAL A 41 1.82 20.19 -1.58
N ILE A 42 0.71 19.54 -1.96
CA ILE A 42 0.40 19.26 -3.36
C ILE A 42 0.28 20.56 -4.15
N VAL A 43 -0.50 21.54 -3.67
CA VAL A 43 -0.67 22.84 -4.35
C VAL A 43 0.67 23.54 -4.52
N LEU A 44 1.51 23.57 -3.48
CA LEU A 44 2.84 24.15 -3.56
C LEU A 44 3.70 23.46 -4.63
N LEU A 45 3.69 22.12 -4.68
CA LEU A 45 4.41 21.34 -5.69
C LEU A 45 3.89 21.64 -7.11
N LEU A 46 2.58 21.78 -7.29
CA LEU A 46 2.00 22.11 -8.61
C LEU A 46 2.43 23.50 -9.07
N VAL A 47 2.39 24.49 -8.17
CA VAL A 47 2.78 25.87 -8.48
C VAL A 47 4.27 25.92 -8.84
N VAL A 48 5.14 25.45 -7.95
CA VAL A 48 6.60 25.48 -8.17
C VAL A 48 6.98 24.66 -9.41
N GLY A 49 6.46 23.45 -9.54
CA GLY A 49 6.76 22.57 -10.67
C GLY A 49 6.40 23.18 -12.02
N THR A 50 5.28 23.90 -12.11
CA THR A 50 4.85 24.58 -13.34
C THR A 50 5.77 25.73 -13.71
N PHE A 51 6.26 26.48 -12.72
CA PHE A 51 7.19 27.59 -12.97
C PHE A 51 8.60 27.10 -13.34
N GLU A 52 9.06 26.01 -12.74
CA GLU A 52 10.40 25.45 -12.98
C GLU A 52 10.49 24.69 -14.31
N ASN A 53 9.42 24.01 -14.73
CA ASN A 53 9.43 23.22 -15.95
C ASN A 53 8.09 23.31 -16.71
N PRO A 54 8.06 23.88 -17.93
CA PRO A 54 6.86 23.93 -18.77
C PRO A 54 6.23 22.56 -19.04
N ALA A 55 7.01 21.47 -18.99
CA ALA A 55 6.52 20.11 -19.18
C ALA A 55 5.80 19.54 -17.95
N PHE A 56 5.88 20.19 -16.78
CA PHE A 56 5.43 19.62 -15.50
C PHE A 56 3.94 19.27 -15.47
N LEU A 57 3.07 20.15 -15.97
CA LEU A 57 1.61 19.92 -16.03
C LEU A 57 1.12 19.39 -17.39
N THR A 58 2.01 18.86 -18.22
CA THR A 58 1.59 18.25 -19.49
C THR A 58 0.89 16.90 -19.25
N SER A 59 -0.04 16.53 -20.14
CA SER A 59 -0.73 15.22 -20.09
C SER A 59 0.27 14.07 -20.03
N ASP A 60 1.32 14.14 -20.84
CA ASP A 60 2.32 13.08 -20.95
C ASP A 60 3.09 12.93 -19.63
N ASN A 61 3.48 14.04 -19.00
CA ASN A 61 4.13 13.99 -17.69
C ASN A 61 3.19 13.44 -16.60
N LEU A 62 1.92 13.86 -16.57
CA LEU A 62 0.95 13.34 -15.61
C LEU A 62 0.70 11.84 -15.79
N ILE A 63 0.62 11.38 -17.04
CA ILE A 63 0.47 9.95 -17.38
C ILE A 63 1.72 9.17 -16.95
N ASN A 64 2.92 9.70 -17.20
CA ASN A 64 4.17 9.07 -16.77
C ASN A 64 4.26 8.96 -15.23
N VAL A 65 3.89 10.02 -14.51
CA VAL A 65 3.83 10.00 -13.04
C VAL A 65 2.82 8.96 -12.56
N ALA A 66 1.63 8.89 -13.19
CA ALA A 66 0.62 7.89 -12.86
C ALA A 66 1.12 6.46 -13.12
N GLN A 67 1.85 6.23 -14.22
CA GLN A 67 2.44 4.94 -14.55
C GLN A 67 3.46 4.48 -13.50
N LEU A 68 4.32 5.40 -13.04
CA LEU A 68 5.31 5.14 -11.99
C LEU A 68 4.65 4.91 -10.63
N ALA A 69 3.56 5.61 -10.34
CA ALA A 69 2.82 5.47 -9.09
C ALA A 69 1.93 4.22 -9.05
N ALA A 70 1.48 3.70 -10.20
CA ALA A 70 0.49 2.64 -10.28
C ALA A 70 0.87 1.37 -9.50
N PRO A 71 2.09 0.79 -9.64
CA PRO A 71 2.48 -0.39 -8.86
C PRO A 71 2.52 -0.12 -7.34
N LEU A 72 3.03 1.05 -6.93
CA LEU A 72 3.02 1.46 -5.53
C LEU A 72 1.60 1.60 -4.99
N GLY A 73 0.66 2.08 -5.80
CA GLY A 73 -0.75 2.15 -5.45
C GLY A 73 -1.34 0.79 -5.07
N VAL A 74 -0.98 -0.27 -5.80
CA VAL A 74 -1.42 -1.64 -5.47
C VAL A 74 -0.85 -2.10 -4.13
N VAL A 75 0.44 -1.81 -3.87
CA VAL A 75 1.08 -2.11 -2.58
C VAL A 75 0.39 -1.37 -1.43
N VAL A 76 0.02 -0.10 -1.63
CA VAL A 76 -0.70 0.70 -0.63
C VAL A 76 -2.08 0.12 -0.32
N VAL A 77 -2.81 -0.39 -1.33
CA VAL A 77 -4.08 -1.08 -1.09
C VAL A 77 -3.88 -2.34 -0.25
N ALA A 78 -2.86 -3.13 -0.55
CA ALA A 78 -2.52 -4.32 0.24
C ALA A 78 -2.17 -3.95 1.70
N GLU A 79 -1.30 -2.96 1.90
CA GLU A 79 -0.91 -2.50 3.25
C GLU A 79 -2.11 -1.91 4.00
N THR A 80 -3.02 -1.21 3.31
CA THR A 80 -4.25 -0.71 3.91
C THR A 80 -5.04 -1.86 4.53
N LEU A 81 -5.27 -2.96 3.80
CA LEU A 81 -6.00 -4.12 4.33
C LEU A 81 -5.33 -4.71 5.58
N ILE A 82 -3.99 -4.72 5.65
CA ILE A 82 -3.23 -5.21 6.80
C ILE A 82 -3.36 -4.25 7.99
N LEU A 83 -3.22 -2.94 7.75
CA LEU A 83 -3.34 -1.90 8.77
C LEU A 83 -4.73 -1.89 9.41
N LEU A 84 -5.78 -2.14 8.63
CA LEU A 84 -7.14 -2.24 9.15
C LEU A 84 -7.28 -3.37 10.18
N THR A 85 -6.53 -4.46 10.02
CA THR A 85 -6.49 -5.55 11.02
C THR A 85 -5.64 -5.23 12.26
N GLY A 86 -5.09 -4.02 12.38
CA GLY A 86 -4.23 -3.61 13.49
C GLY A 86 -2.82 -4.20 13.44
N LYS A 87 -2.35 -4.60 12.26
CA LYS A 87 -1.02 -5.19 12.00
C LYS A 87 -0.24 -4.32 11.01
N PHE A 88 1.03 -4.62 10.83
CA PHE A 88 1.93 -3.97 9.86
C PHE A 88 2.64 -5.04 9.03
N ASP A 89 2.90 -4.78 7.75
CA ASP A 89 3.77 -5.63 6.93
C ASP A 89 4.78 -4.83 6.11
N LEU A 90 5.96 -4.61 6.71
CA LEU A 90 7.06 -3.95 6.01
C LEU A 90 7.65 -4.83 4.89
N SER A 91 7.53 -6.15 4.97
CA SER A 91 8.15 -7.05 3.99
C SER A 91 7.51 -6.97 2.60
N LEU A 92 6.29 -6.41 2.50
CA LEU A 92 5.60 -6.19 1.23
C LEU A 92 6.47 -5.42 0.23
N GLN A 93 7.25 -4.44 0.68
CA GLN A 93 8.13 -3.68 -0.21
C GLN A 93 9.24 -4.54 -0.83
N SER A 94 9.91 -5.37 -0.03
CA SER A 94 10.92 -6.30 -0.55
C SER A 94 10.32 -7.42 -1.41
N THR A 95 9.10 -7.85 -1.08
CA THR A 95 8.35 -8.85 -1.85
C THR A 95 7.97 -8.33 -3.23
N TYR A 96 7.57 -7.05 -3.30
CA TYR A 96 7.28 -6.34 -4.55
C TYR A 96 8.49 -6.33 -5.51
N GLY A 97 9.73 -6.28 -5.00
CA GLY A 97 10.93 -6.43 -5.81
C GLY A 97 11.30 -7.88 -6.12
N LEU A 98 11.29 -8.74 -5.10
CA LEU A 98 11.74 -10.12 -5.19
C LEU A 98 10.85 -10.98 -6.10
N ALA A 99 9.52 -10.90 -5.96
CA ALA A 99 8.59 -11.76 -6.67
C ALA A 99 8.68 -11.64 -8.20
N PRO A 100 8.57 -10.44 -8.81
CA PRO A 100 8.75 -10.28 -10.25
C PRO A 100 10.18 -10.61 -10.69
N MET A 101 11.19 -10.33 -9.86
CA MET A 101 12.58 -10.71 -10.16
C MET A 101 12.73 -12.22 -10.28
N VAL A 102 12.19 -13.02 -9.34
CA VAL A 102 12.31 -14.48 -9.40
C VAL A 102 11.57 -15.04 -10.62
N GLY A 103 10.37 -14.52 -10.92
CA GLY A 103 9.63 -14.89 -12.12
C GLY A 103 10.40 -14.60 -13.41
N ALA A 104 10.92 -13.37 -13.53
CA ALA A 104 11.77 -12.94 -14.65
C ALA A 104 13.05 -13.78 -14.76
N TRP A 105 13.74 -14.00 -13.64
CA TRP A 105 15.01 -14.71 -13.59
C TRP A 105 14.85 -16.15 -14.05
N LEU A 106 13.75 -16.81 -13.72
CA LEU A 106 13.51 -18.18 -14.17
C LEU A 106 13.23 -18.25 -15.67
N ILE A 107 12.38 -17.37 -16.21
CA ILE A 107 11.96 -17.46 -17.62
C ILE A 107 13.00 -16.93 -18.61
N VAL A 108 13.91 -16.05 -18.18
CA VAL A 108 14.90 -15.43 -19.07
C VAL A 108 16.13 -16.31 -19.28
N SER A 109 16.69 -16.24 -20.48
CA SER A 109 17.92 -16.93 -20.90
C SER A 109 19.18 -16.36 -20.22
N PRO A 110 20.33 -17.08 -20.22
CA PRO A 110 21.53 -16.58 -19.53
C PRO A 110 22.11 -15.31 -20.16
N ASP A 111 21.88 -15.09 -21.46
CA ASP A 111 22.24 -13.83 -22.15
C ASP A 111 21.44 -12.64 -21.60
N GLY A 112 20.20 -12.86 -21.16
CA GLY A 112 19.35 -11.90 -20.46
C GLY A 112 19.60 -11.80 -18.95
N GLN A 113 20.64 -12.47 -18.45
CA GLN A 113 20.96 -12.62 -17.02
C GLN A 113 19.93 -13.41 -16.21
N GLY A 114 19.14 -14.26 -16.87
CA GLY A 114 18.27 -15.24 -16.22
C GLY A 114 18.99 -16.56 -15.93
N LEU A 115 18.25 -17.50 -15.34
CA LEU A 115 18.70 -18.85 -15.01
C LEU A 115 18.84 -19.74 -16.25
N GLY A 116 18.23 -19.36 -17.38
CA GLY A 116 18.40 -20.06 -18.64
C GLY A 116 17.35 -21.11 -18.95
N THR A 117 16.21 -21.07 -18.27
CA THR A 117 15.20 -22.14 -18.44
C THR A 117 14.24 -21.89 -19.61
N ASN A 118 14.16 -20.65 -20.14
CA ASN A 118 13.29 -20.27 -21.26
C ASN A 118 11.84 -20.76 -21.11
N TRP A 119 11.37 -20.77 -19.86
CA TRP A 119 10.02 -21.24 -19.54
C TRP A 119 8.95 -20.32 -20.13
N ASN A 120 7.73 -20.87 -20.26
CA ASN A 120 6.58 -20.12 -20.72
C ASN A 120 6.38 -18.84 -19.87
N PRO A 121 6.22 -17.65 -20.48
CA PRO A 121 6.03 -16.39 -19.76
C PRO A 121 4.90 -16.41 -18.72
N PHE A 122 3.81 -17.13 -18.99
CA PHE A 122 2.68 -17.29 -18.05
C PHE A 122 3.08 -18.05 -16.79
N LEU A 123 4.04 -18.96 -16.87
CA LEU A 123 4.60 -19.64 -15.70
C LEU A 123 5.39 -18.66 -14.83
N GLY A 124 6.11 -17.71 -15.46
CA GLY A 124 6.76 -16.60 -14.76
C GLY A 124 5.76 -15.80 -13.93
N ILE A 125 4.62 -15.43 -14.52
CA ILE A 125 3.54 -14.72 -13.81
C ILE A 125 3.00 -15.56 -12.63
N ALA A 126 2.78 -16.85 -12.84
CA ALA A 126 2.35 -17.76 -11.77
C ALA A 126 3.38 -17.82 -10.62
N ILE A 127 4.67 -17.80 -10.93
CA ILE A 127 5.75 -17.75 -9.94
C ILE A 127 5.71 -16.43 -9.16
N VAL A 128 5.49 -15.29 -9.82
CA VAL A 128 5.36 -13.99 -9.12
C VAL A 128 4.25 -14.06 -8.06
N LEU A 129 3.08 -14.58 -8.45
CA LEU A 129 1.94 -14.73 -7.53
C LEU A 129 2.24 -15.73 -6.41
N LEU A 130 2.92 -16.84 -6.73
CA LEU A 130 3.29 -17.86 -5.77
C LEU A 130 4.29 -17.34 -4.72
N VAL A 131 5.31 -16.58 -5.13
CA VAL A 131 6.27 -15.99 -4.20
C VAL A 131 5.56 -15.03 -3.24
N GLY A 132 4.69 -14.15 -3.77
CA GLY A 132 3.88 -13.25 -2.93
C GLY A 132 2.98 -14.02 -1.95
N LEU A 133 2.31 -15.08 -2.42
CA LEU A 133 1.47 -15.94 -1.58
C LEU A 133 2.29 -16.61 -0.46
N VAL A 134 3.44 -17.20 -0.79
CA VAL A 134 4.28 -17.92 0.17
C VAL A 134 4.81 -16.97 1.24
N VAL A 135 5.33 -15.81 0.84
CA VAL A 135 5.85 -14.81 1.80
C VAL A 135 4.72 -14.31 2.70
N GLY A 136 3.58 -13.91 2.12
CA GLY A 136 2.44 -13.41 2.89
C GLY A 136 1.86 -14.46 3.84
N ALA A 137 1.70 -15.71 3.38
CA ALA A 137 1.23 -16.81 4.21
C ALA A 137 2.20 -17.13 5.35
N PHE A 138 3.51 -17.09 5.08
CA PHE A 138 4.54 -17.32 6.09
C PHE A 138 4.52 -16.22 7.16
N ASN A 139 4.51 -14.95 6.76
CA ASN A 139 4.40 -13.83 7.69
C ASN A 139 3.11 -13.90 8.52
N GLY A 140 1.98 -14.12 7.86
CA GLY A 140 0.67 -14.24 8.50
C GLY A 140 0.63 -15.39 9.51
N PHE A 141 1.18 -16.56 9.15
CA PHE A 141 1.28 -17.69 10.06
C PHE A 141 2.09 -17.34 11.31
N LEU A 142 3.27 -16.74 11.16
CA LEU A 142 4.16 -16.42 12.27
C LEU A 142 3.56 -15.35 13.19
N VAL A 143 2.92 -14.32 12.63
CA VAL A 143 2.31 -13.25 13.41
C VAL A 143 1.03 -13.72 14.11
N ILE A 144 0.18 -14.49 13.44
CA ILE A 144 -1.15 -14.88 13.95
C ILE A 144 -1.07 -16.11 14.85
N LYS A 145 -0.34 -17.16 14.44
CA LYS A 145 -0.27 -18.43 15.18
C LYS A 145 0.83 -18.45 16.22
N LEU A 146 2.01 -17.89 15.92
CA LEU A 146 3.15 -17.92 16.85
C LEU A 146 3.28 -16.64 17.69
N GLY A 147 2.45 -15.63 17.43
CA GLY A 147 2.37 -14.43 18.27
C GLY A 147 3.58 -13.49 18.15
N PHE A 148 4.35 -13.58 17.06
CA PHE A 148 5.45 -12.66 16.81
C PHE A 148 4.96 -11.21 16.66
N ASN A 149 5.80 -10.26 17.09
CA ASN A 149 5.54 -8.85 16.83
C ASN A 149 5.63 -8.59 15.31
N ALA A 150 4.51 -8.16 14.71
CA ALA A 150 4.38 -7.99 13.27
C ALA A 150 5.42 -7.02 12.70
N PHE A 151 5.66 -5.89 13.37
CA PHE A 151 6.61 -4.89 12.91
C PHE A 151 8.04 -5.43 12.88
N ILE A 152 8.51 -6.02 13.99
CA ILE A 152 9.88 -6.54 14.09
C ILE A 152 10.09 -7.69 13.10
N PHE A 153 9.12 -8.61 13.03
CA PHE A 153 9.24 -9.77 12.16
C PHE A 153 9.23 -9.39 10.67
N THR A 154 8.31 -8.50 10.26
CA THR A 154 8.22 -8.09 8.86
C THR A 154 9.38 -7.17 8.44
N LEU A 155 9.98 -6.43 9.38
CA LEU A 155 11.26 -5.73 9.15
C LEU A 155 12.40 -6.72 8.90
N ALA A 156 12.50 -7.78 9.71
CA ALA A 156 13.51 -8.81 9.51
C ALA A 156 13.32 -9.53 8.17
N MET A 157 12.07 -9.85 7.82
CA MET A 157 11.72 -10.40 6.51
C MET A 157 12.05 -9.45 5.36
N LEU A 158 11.81 -8.14 5.52
CA LEU A 158 12.21 -7.13 4.54
C LEU A 158 13.71 -7.25 4.22
N ILE A 159 14.55 -7.31 5.26
CA ILE A 159 16.01 -7.40 5.11
C ILE A 159 16.40 -8.74 4.48
N LEU A 160 15.79 -9.84 4.92
CA LEU A 160 16.06 -11.18 4.39
C LEU A 160 15.75 -11.29 2.90
N LEU A 161 14.55 -10.88 2.49
CA LEU A 161 14.10 -10.95 1.09
C LEU A 161 14.94 -10.04 0.20
N MET A 162 15.31 -8.85 0.70
CA MET A 162 16.25 -7.96 0.00
C MET A 162 17.64 -8.62 -0.16
N GLY A 163 18.15 -9.29 0.88
CA GLY A 163 19.40 -10.04 0.82
C GLY A 163 19.36 -11.20 -0.19
N ILE A 164 18.24 -11.94 -0.24
CA ILE A 164 18.01 -12.98 -1.25
C ILE A 164 18.01 -12.38 -2.65
N GLN A 165 17.30 -11.25 -2.85
CA GLN A 165 17.23 -10.59 -4.15
C GLN A 165 18.62 -10.17 -4.64
N VAL A 166 19.41 -9.53 -3.77
CA VAL A 166 20.79 -9.13 -4.07
C VAL A 166 21.67 -10.37 -4.30
N GLY A 167 21.50 -11.43 -3.53
CA GLY A 167 22.27 -12.66 -3.69
C GLY A 167 22.05 -13.37 -5.03
N ILE A 168 20.82 -13.35 -5.55
CA ILE A 168 20.47 -14.02 -6.82
C ILE A 168 21.01 -13.23 -8.02
N VAL A 169 20.72 -11.94 -8.10
CA VAL A 169 21.00 -11.14 -9.31
C VAL A 169 22.26 -10.28 -9.17
N SER A 170 22.86 -10.21 -7.97
CA SER A 170 24.08 -9.42 -7.70
C SER A 170 23.96 -7.95 -8.14
N GLY A 171 22.78 -7.37 -7.96
CA GLY A 171 22.48 -5.98 -8.32
C GLY A 171 22.35 -5.71 -9.83
N ARG A 172 22.33 -6.75 -10.66
CA ARG A 172 22.18 -6.58 -12.10
C ARG A 172 20.70 -6.51 -12.52
N THR A 173 20.45 -6.02 -13.73
CA THR A 173 19.10 -5.93 -14.31
C THR A 173 18.88 -7.09 -15.28
N ILE A 174 17.75 -7.79 -15.12
CA ILE A 174 17.30 -8.82 -16.05
C ILE A 174 16.66 -8.11 -17.27
N TYR A 175 17.05 -8.50 -18.48
CA TYR A 175 16.54 -7.93 -19.74
C TYR A 175 16.10 -9.03 -20.71
N HIS A 176 15.62 -8.64 -21.90
CA HIS A 176 14.98 -9.54 -22.88
C HIS A 176 13.76 -10.27 -22.30
N LEU A 177 12.96 -9.55 -21.52
CA LEU A 177 11.70 -10.09 -20.99
C LEU A 177 10.69 -10.27 -22.14
N PRO A 178 9.99 -11.41 -22.19
CA PRO A 178 8.90 -11.62 -23.14
C PRO A 178 7.79 -10.56 -22.99
N ASP A 179 7.19 -10.15 -24.11
CA ASP A 179 6.16 -9.11 -24.15
C ASP A 179 4.96 -9.43 -23.26
N GLU A 180 4.58 -10.70 -23.16
CA GLU A 180 3.47 -11.16 -22.32
C GLU A 180 3.75 -10.95 -20.83
N PHE A 181 5.01 -11.02 -20.41
CA PHE A 181 5.41 -10.82 -19.02
C PHE A 181 5.40 -9.34 -18.63
N ILE A 182 5.78 -8.45 -19.57
CA ILE A 182 5.86 -6.99 -19.32
C ILE A 182 4.57 -6.24 -19.70
N TYR A 183 3.60 -6.90 -20.33
CA TYR A 183 2.39 -6.28 -20.88
C TYR A 183 1.70 -5.30 -19.92
N LEU A 184 1.52 -5.69 -18.65
CA LEU A 184 0.86 -4.83 -17.66
C LEU A 184 1.63 -3.53 -17.36
N GLY A 185 2.97 -3.54 -17.53
CA GLY A 185 3.83 -2.38 -17.30
C GLY A 185 4.11 -1.54 -18.54
N SER A 186 4.14 -2.15 -19.73
CA SER A 186 4.57 -1.51 -20.98
C SER A 186 3.43 -1.17 -21.95
N ALA A 187 2.31 -1.90 -21.91
CA ALA A 187 1.20 -1.66 -22.83
C ALA A 187 0.39 -0.42 -22.43
N SER A 188 -0.26 0.19 -23.42
CA SER A 188 -1.17 1.32 -23.22
C SER A 188 -2.54 1.04 -23.84
N LEU A 189 -3.57 1.58 -23.19
CA LEU A 189 -4.95 1.52 -23.63
C LEU A 189 -5.54 2.95 -23.58
N PHE A 190 -6.02 3.44 -24.73
CA PHE A 190 -6.51 4.81 -24.89
C PHE A 190 -5.50 5.91 -24.47
N GLY A 191 -4.21 5.67 -24.70
CA GLY A 191 -3.15 6.61 -24.32
C GLY A 191 -2.75 6.57 -22.84
N VAL A 192 -3.37 5.70 -22.04
CA VAL A 192 -3.03 5.51 -20.62
C VAL A 192 -2.45 4.12 -20.40
N PRO A 193 -1.34 3.97 -19.66
CA PRO A 193 -0.73 2.67 -19.39
C PRO A 193 -1.68 1.68 -18.72
N VAL A 194 -1.60 0.41 -19.12
CA VAL A 194 -2.44 -0.66 -18.57
C VAL A 194 -2.28 -0.78 -17.04
N SER A 195 -1.08 -0.52 -16.52
CA SER A 195 -0.81 -0.50 -15.07
C SER A 195 -1.74 0.45 -14.31
N VAL A 196 -2.00 1.64 -14.84
CA VAL A 196 -2.89 2.64 -14.23
C VAL A 196 -4.32 2.12 -14.17
N TRP A 197 -4.80 1.52 -15.25
CA TRP A 197 -6.13 0.91 -15.30
C TRP A 197 -6.28 -0.24 -14.30
N VAL A 198 -5.28 -1.13 -14.24
CA VAL A 198 -5.26 -2.26 -13.29
C VAL A 198 -5.30 -1.75 -11.85
N THR A 199 -4.48 -0.75 -11.52
CA THR A 199 -4.48 -0.13 -10.19
C THR A 199 -5.84 0.49 -9.88
N ALA A 200 -6.44 1.24 -10.80
CA ALA A 200 -7.77 1.83 -10.60
C ALA A 200 -8.85 0.77 -10.34
N VAL A 201 -8.81 -0.35 -11.07
CA VAL A 201 -9.71 -1.49 -10.85
C VAL A 201 -9.48 -2.11 -9.47
N ILE A 202 -8.23 -2.31 -9.05
CA ILE A 202 -7.90 -2.85 -7.72
C ILE A 202 -8.40 -1.92 -6.61
N PHE A 203 -8.23 -0.60 -6.75
CA PHE A 203 -8.79 0.38 -5.81
C PHE A 203 -10.31 0.29 -5.75
N LEU A 204 -10.99 0.26 -6.89
CA LEU A 204 -12.44 0.16 -6.96
C LEU A 204 -12.93 -1.13 -6.30
N LEU A 205 -12.36 -2.28 -6.65
CA LEU A 205 -12.75 -3.58 -6.09
C LEU A 205 -12.51 -3.63 -4.58
N SER A 206 -11.37 -3.10 -4.11
CA SER A 206 -11.05 -3.06 -2.68
C SER A 206 -11.98 -2.13 -1.91
N ALA A 207 -12.31 -0.96 -2.48
CA ALA A 207 -13.26 -0.03 -1.89
C ALA A 207 -14.67 -0.63 -1.82
N LEU A 208 -15.13 -1.30 -2.88
CA LEU A 208 -16.42 -2.00 -2.90
C LEU A 208 -16.43 -3.17 -1.92
N PHE A 209 -15.33 -3.92 -1.82
CA PHE A 209 -15.18 -5.03 -0.87
C PHE A 209 -15.28 -4.54 0.57
N LEU A 210 -14.51 -3.51 0.95
CA LEU A 210 -14.53 -2.93 2.28
C LEU A 210 -15.90 -2.33 2.63
N ARG A 211 -16.56 -1.68 1.67
CA ARG A 211 -17.85 -1.00 1.91
C ARG A 211 -19.04 -1.96 1.94
N TYR A 212 -19.10 -2.93 1.02
CA TYR A 212 -20.32 -3.71 0.77
C TYR A 212 -20.19 -5.21 1.11
N HIS A 213 -18.99 -5.78 1.16
CA HIS A 213 -18.82 -7.20 1.48
C HIS A 213 -18.82 -7.44 2.99
N ARG A 214 -19.42 -8.55 3.45
CA ARG A 214 -19.53 -8.89 4.88
C ARG A 214 -18.16 -8.99 5.56
N VAL A 215 -17.21 -9.65 4.90
CA VAL A 215 -15.83 -9.81 5.39
C VAL A 215 -15.11 -8.47 5.42
N GLY A 216 -15.25 -7.64 4.38
CA GLY A 216 -14.61 -6.32 4.33
C GLY A 216 -15.09 -5.40 5.46
N ARG A 217 -16.39 -5.38 5.73
CA ARG A 217 -16.97 -4.64 6.87
C ARG A 217 -16.61 -5.21 8.25
N ALA A 218 -16.09 -6.43 8.33
CA ALA A 218 -15.62 -7.00 9.58
C ALA A 218 -14.14 -6.66 9.85
N ILE A 219 -13.41 -6.21 8.82
CA ILE A 219 -11.98 -5.83 8.89
C ILE A 219 -11.81 -4.38 9.34
N TYR A 220 -12.72 -3.49 8.97
CA TYR A 220 -12.74 -2.06 9.34
C TYR A 220 -13.78 -1.78 10.42
#